data_AF-A0A7X8RCU4-F1
#
_entry.id   AF-A0A7X8RCU4-F1
#
_cell.length_a   1.000
_cell.length_b   1.000
_cell.length_c   1.000
_cell.angle_alpha   90.00
_cell.angle_beta   90.00
_cell.angle_gamma   90.00
#
_symmetry.space_group_name_H-M   'P 1'
#
loop_
_entity.id
_entity.type
_entity.pdbx_description
1 polymer ?
#
loop_
_entity_poly.entity_id
_entity_poly.type
_entity_poly.pdbx_seq_one_letter_code
_entity_poly.pdbx_strand_id
1 'polypeptide(L)'
;GLDDATNNCDFNGVKLIKDEDVTDNNLPTYIKMAGGANVGETVPIPKYNLTSNMLGGAAAGDKLKDIDITTEEGRKKTMSTVDNALEMVTSVRSKYGALQNKFESLYSNIAGIEISIKGAESNLRDADVAYEMMELARANILVEAGNAMMVQSNNFPKEILRILENVK
;
A
#
# COMPACT_ATOMS: atom_id res chain seq x y z
N GLY A 1 -11.80 -12.27 -32.95
CA GLY A 1 -11.56 -13.53 -32.22
C GLY A 1 -10.60 -13.32 -31.05
N LEU A 2 -9.29 -13.42 -31.30
CA LEU A 2 -8.26 -13.11 -30.29
C LEU A 2 -8.04 -11.60 -30.15
N ASP A 3 -7.88 -10.90 -31.28
CA ASP A 3 -7.63 -9.46 -31.26
C ASP A 3 -8.79 -8.66 -30.65
N ASP A 4 -10.04 -9.11 -30.82
CA ASP A 4 -11.20 -8.50 -30.17
C ASP A 4 -11.18 -8.68 -28.66
N ALA A 5 -10.77 -9.86 -28.18
CA ALA A 5 -10.62 -10.13 -26.75
C ALA A 5 -9.52 -9.24 -26.15
N THR A 6 -8.36 -9.17 -26.83
CA THR A 6 -7.26 -8.30 -26.41
C THR A 6 -7.62 -6.80 -26.52
N ASN A 7 -8.48 -6.42 -27.46
CA ASN A 7 -8.99 -5.04 -27.63
C ASN A 7 -9.96 -4.60 -26.53
N ASN A 8 -10.79 -5.52 -26.04
CA ASN A 8 -11.83 -5.25 -25.03
C ASN A 8 -11.38 -5.49 -23.59
N CYS A 9 -10.14 -5.95 -23.37
CA CYS A 9 -9.56 -6.09 -22.05
C CYS A 9 -8.86 -4.79 -21.61
N ASP A 10 -9.62 -3.88 -21.03
CA ASP A 10 -9.12 -2.71 -20.33
C ASP A 10 -9.59 -2.68 -18.86
N PHE A 11 -8.78 -2.07 -18.00
CA PHE A 11 -9.18 -1.76 -16.64
C PHE A 11 -9.01 -0.26 -16.43
N ASN A 12 -10.12 0.44 -16.17
CA ASN A 12 -10.12 1.90 -16.05
C ASN A 12 -9.46 2.60 -17.26
N GLY A 13 -9.71 2.09 -18.47
CA GLY A 13 -9.12 2.60 -19.72
C GLY A 13 -7.66 2.21 -19.96
N VAL A 14 -7.02 1.51 -19.02
CA VAL A 14 -5.64 1.03 -19.16
C VAL A 14 -5.64 -0.39 -19.75
N LYS A 15 -5.00 -0.55 -20.91
CA LYS A 15 -4.80 -1.85 -21.56
C LYS A 15 -3.46 -2.43 -21.15
N LEU A 16 -3.49 -3.50 -20.36
CA LEU A 16 -2.28 -4.18 -19.89
C LEU A 16 -1.76 -5.24 -20.87
N ILE A 17 -2.65 -5.78 -21.71
CA ILE A 17 -2.35 -6.88 -22.64
C ILE A 17 -2.39 -6.46 -24.12
N LYS A 18 -2.66 -5.18 -24.39
CA LYS A 18 -2.69 -4.59 -25.72
C LYS A 18 -1.91 -3.27 -25.76
N ASP A 19 -0.61 -3.35 -25.50
CA ASP A 19 0.24 -2.18 -25.62
C ASP A 19 0.89 -2.09 -27.01
N GLU A 20 0.49 -1.07 -27.78
CA GLU A 20 1.00 -0.83 -29.14
C GLU A 20 2.47 -0.37 -29.13
N ASP A 21 2.97 0.10 -27.99
CA ASP A 21 4.37 0.50 -27.80
C ASP A 21 5.29 -0.71 -27.53
N VAL A 22 4.73 -1.86 -27.15
CA VAL A 22 5.53 -3.09 -26.89
C VAL A 22 5.84 -3.76 -28.22
N THR A 23 7.06 -3.52 -28.70
CA THR A 23 7.60 -4.09 -29.94
C THR A 23 8.17 -5.52 -29.73
N ASP A 24 8.50 -5.88 -28.48
CA ASP A 24 8.93 -7.22 -28.08
C ASP A 24 8.38 -7.57 -26.68
N ASN A 25 7.65 -8.70 -26.57
CA ASN A 25 7.10 -9.18 -25.29
C ASN A 25 8.18 -9.67 -24.31
N ASN A 26 9.43 -9.87 -24.76
CA ASN A 26 10.56 -10.12 -23.87
C ASN A 26 11.08 -8.85 -23.17
N LEU A 27 10.74 -7.66 -23.70
CA LEU A 27 11.07 -6.35 -23.16
C LEU A 27 9.78 -5.52 -22.91
N PRO A 28 8.93 -5.93 -21.95
CA PRO A 28 7.67 -5.26 -21.70
C PRO A 28 7.88 -3.85 -21.15
N THR A 29 7.00 -2.92 -21.55
CA THR A 29 6.89 -1.60 -20.93
C THR A 29 6.21 -1.73 -19.57
N TYR A 30 6.51 -0.85 -18.61
CA TYR A 30 5.94 -0.94 -17.26
C TYR A 30 5.05 0.26 -16.92
N ILE A 31 3.93 0.00 -16.25
CA ILE A 31 3.19 1.00 -15.49
C ILE A 31 3.68 0.97 -14.04
N LYS A 32 3.90 2.14 -13.45
CA LYS A 32 4.31 2.26 -12.05
C LYS A 32 3.06 2.43 -11.18
N MET A 33 2.86 1.52 -10.24
CA MET A 33 1.84 1.67 -9.20
C MET A 33 2.52 1.98 -7.86
N ALA A 34 1.97 2.86 -7.04
CA ALA A 34 2.49 3.10 -5.70
C ALA A 34 2.34 1.82 -4.85
N GLY A 35 3.45 1.35 -4.29
CA GLY A 35 3.53 0.08 -3.56
C GLY A 35 3.55 0.22 -2.04
N GLY A 36 3.71 1.45 -1.53
CA GLY A 36 3.81 1.72 -0.10
C GLY A 36 3.63 3.21 0.22
N ALA A 37 3.75 3.54 1.51
CA ALA A 37 3.55 4.90 2.02
C ALA A 37 4.72 5.84 1.73
N ASN A 38 5.88 5.30 1.34
CA ASN A 38 7.11 6.06 1.12
C ASN A 38 7.26 6.49 -0.35
N VAL A 39 7.85 7.68 -0.56
CA VAL A 39 8.13 8.21 -1.89
C VAL A 39 9.14 7.31 -2.61
N GLY A 40 8.81 6.88 -3.83
CA GLY A 40 9.66 6.05 -4.67
C GLY A 40 9.40 4.55 -4.56
N GLU A 41 8.59 4.11 -3.58
CA GLU A 41 8.17 2.71 -3.49
C GLU A 41 7.10 2.43 -4.55
N THR A 42 7.52 1.85 -5.66
CA THR A 42 6.62 1.51 -6.78
C THR A 42 6.70 0.04 -7.15
N VAL A 43 5.55 -0.54 -7.49
CA VAL A 43 5.44 -1.86 -8.09
C VAL A 43 5.30 -1.67 -9.60
N PRO A 44 6.29 -2.12 -10.40
CA PRO A 44 6.18 -2.09 -11.84
C PRO A 44 5.24 -3.21 -12.32
N ILE A 45 4.19 -2.85 -13.04
CA ILE A 45 3.27 -3.77 -13.70
C ILE A 45 3.67 -3.83 -15.18
N PRO A 46 4.10 -4.99 -15.70
CA PRO A 46 4.45 -5.12 -17.11
C PRO A 46 3.20 -5.02 -17.98
N LYS A 47 3.35 -4.37 -19.12
CA LYS A 47 2.42 -4.36 -20.23
C LYS A 47 2.94 -5.30 -21.31
N TYR A 48 2.04 -6.04 -21.91
CA TYR A 48 2.32 -6.96 -23.00
C TYR A 48 1.45 -6.63 -24.21
N ASN A 49 1.86 -7.13 -25.36
CA ASN A 49 1.03 -7.12 -26.56
C ASN A 49 0.69 -8.55 -26.96
N LEU A 50 -0.52 -8.99 -26.64
CA LEU A 50 -1.04 -10.32 -26.93
C LEU A 50 -1.98 -10.29 -28.16
N THR A 51 -1.68 -9.47 -29.15
CA THR A 51 -2.38 -9.51 -30.44
C THR A 51 -1.85 -10.63 -31.32
N SER A 52 -2.67 -11.09 -32.28
CA SER A 52 -2.31 -12.11 -33.27
C SER A 52 -1.09 -11.73 -34.13
N ASN A 53 -0.77 -10.43 -34.19
CA ASN A 53 0.41 -9.89 -34.85
C ASN A 53 1.71 -10.11 -34.04
N MET A 54 1.64 -10.33 -32.73
CA MET A 54 2.81 -10.39 -31.84
C MET A 54 3.00 -11.76 -31.18
N LEU A 55 1.99 -12.62 -31.20
CA LEU A 55 2.04 -13.99 -30.70
C LEU A 55 2.56 -14.95 -31.78
N GLY A 56 3.49 -15.84 -31.40
CA GLY A 56 3.95 -16.96 -32.22
C GLY A 56 5.46 -17.04 -32.46
N GLY A 57 6.14 -15.91 -32.68
CA GLY A 57 7.58 -15.87 -32.94
C GLY A 57 8.09 -14.47 -33.34
N ALA A 58 9.40 -14.26 -33.21
CA ALA A 58 10.05 -12.99 -33.54
C ALA A 58 10.26 -12.78 -35.05
N ALA A 59 10.26 -13.87 -35.85
CA ALA A 59 10.48 -13.82 -37.29
C ALA A 59 9.19 -13.48 -38.06
N ALA A 60 9.33 -12.73 -39.16
CA ALA A 60 8.23 -12.46 -40.08
C ALA A 60 7.76 -13.77 -40.72
N GLY A 61 6.48 -14.12 -40.54
CA GLY A 61 5.87 -15.37 -41.01
C GLY A 61 5.69 -16.47 -39.96
N ASP A 62 6.11 -16.25 -38.71
CA ASP A 62 5.86 -17.18 -37.56
C ASP A 62 4.81 -16.64 -36.60
N LYS A 63 4.02 -15.64 -37.05
CA LYS A 63 2.98 -14.99 -36.27
C LYS A 63 1.66 -15.72 -36.45
N LEU A 64 0.80 -15.70 -35.42
CA LEU A 64 -0.53 -16.32 -35.48
C LEU A 64 -1.40 -15.81 -36.64
N LYS A 65 -1.17 -14.57 -37.09
CA LYS A 65 -1.87 -13.98 -38.23
C LYS A 65 -1.47 -14.57 -39.59
N ASP A 66 -0.24 -15.03 -39.73
CA ASP A 66 0.34 -15.48 -41.00
C ASP A 66 0.27 -17.01 -41.17
N ILE A 67 -0.51 -17.68 -40.32
CA ILE A 67 -0.70 -19.13 -40.33
C ILE A 67 -1.41 -19.57 -41.63
N ASP A 68 -0.80 -20.52 -42.32
CA ASP A 68 -1.39 -21.24 -43.44
C ASP A 68 -1.43 -22.74 -43.13
N ILE A 69 -2.63 -23.32 -43.17
CA ILE A 69 -2.89 -24.74 -42.90
C ILE A 69 -3.13 -25.57 -44.17
N THR A 70 -3.06 -24.94 -45.35
CA THR A 70 -3.36 -25.60 -46.63
C THR A 70 -2.24 -26.53 -47.10
N THR A 71 -1.01 -26.33 -46.61
CA THR A 71 0.17 -27.15 -46.93
C THR A 71 0.61 -28.01 -45.73
N GLU A 72 1.27 -29.14 -45.99
CA GLU A 72 1.78 -30.01 -44.93
C GLU A 72 2.88 -29.32 -44.10
N GLU A 73 3.75 -28.54 -44.75
CA GLU A 73 4.75 -27.70 -44.08
C GLU A 73 4.10 -26.58 -43.26
N GLY A 74 3.08 -25.91 -43.82
CA GLY A 74 2.30 -24.88 -43.12
C GLY A 74 1.64 -25.40 -41.85
N ARG A 75 1.10 -26.62 -41.86
CA ARG A 75 0.56 -27.27 -40.65
C ARG A 75 1.61 -27.52 -39.57
N LYS A 76 2.80 -28.02 -39.93
CA LYS A 76 3.89 -28.25 -38.96
C LYS A 76 4.36 -26.92 -38.34
N LYS A 77 4.47 -25.89 -39.18
CA LYS A 77 4.82 -24.54 -38.77
C LYS A 77 3.77 -23.94 -37.82
N THR A 78 2.50 -24.10 -38.17
CA THR A 78 1.36 -23.66 -37.37
C THR A 78 1.38 -24.25 -35.96
N MET A 79 1.67 -25.55 -35.82
CA MET A 79 1.76 -26.18 -34.51
C MET A 79 2.83 -25.52 -33.64
N SER A 80 4.05 -25.35 -34.18
CA SER A 80 5.14 -24.69 -33.46
C SER A 80 4.82 -23.23 -33.11
N THR A 81 4.18 -22.49 -34.01
CA THR A 81 3.74 -21.12 -33.77
C THR A 81 2.69 -21.04 -32.65
N VAL A 82 1.74 -21.98 -32.61
CA VAL A 82 0.73 -22.05 -31.54
C VAL A 82 1.36 -22.41 -30.20
N ASP A 83 2.30 -23.36 -30.17
CA ASP A 83 3.02 -23.73 -28.94
C ASP A 83 3.78 -22.54 -28.36
N ASN A 84 4.53 -21.82 -29.20
CA ASN A 84 5.23 -20.60 -28.77
C ASN A 84 4.27 -19.51 -28.28
N ALA A 85 3.14 -19.32 -28.95
CA ALA A 85 2.11 -18.37 -28.52
C ALA A 85 1.52 -18.76 -27.16
N LEU A 86 1.27 -20.06 -26.94
CA LEU A 86 0.74 -20.59 -25.69
C LEU A 86 1.75 -20.43 -24.54
N GLU A 87 3.02 -20.72 -24.78
CA GLU A 87 4.10 -20.49 -23.82
C GLU A 87 4.18 -19.02 -23.42
N MET A 88 4.08 -18.11 -24.39
CA MET A 88 4.09 -16.67 -24.13
C MET A 88 2.89 -16.23 -23.28
N VAL A 89 1.68 -16.66 -23.62
CA VAL A 89 0.47 -16.35 -22.82
C VAL A 89 0.60 -16.92 -21.40
N THR A 90 1.10 -18.14 -21.27
CA THR A 90 1.30 -18.80 -19.97
C THR A 90 2.34 -18.05 -19.14
N SER A 91 3.45 -17.64 -19.74
CA SER A 91 4.48 -16.81 -19.09
C SER A 91 3.91 -15.48 -18.59
N VAL A 92 3.13 -14.79 -19.43
CA VAL A 92 2.45 -13.56 -19.04
C VAL A 92 1.49 -13.79 -17.87
N ARG A 93 0.69 -14.86 -17.93
CA ARG A 93 -0.21 -15.24 -16.82
C ARG A 93 0.55 -15.53 -15.53
N SER A 94 1.65 -16.27 -15.59
CA SER A 94 2.51 -16.56 -14.43
C SER A 94 3.09 -15.29 -13.81
N LYS A 95 3.52 -14.32 -14.62
CA LYS A 95 4.02 -13.03 -14.14
C LYS A 95 2.93 -12.20 -13.46
N TYR A 96 1.71 -12.16 -14.00
CA TYR A 96 0.59 -11.51 -13.33
C TYR A 96 0.17 -12.22 -12.04
N GLY A 97 0.22 -13.55 -11.99
CA GLY A 97 -0.01 -14.30 -10.75
C GLY A 97 1.04 -14.00 -9.67
N ALA A 98 2.32 -13.89 -10.06
CA ALA A 98 3.37 -13.46 -9.15
C ALA A 98 3.14 -12.03 -8.62
N LEU A 99 2.66 -11.11 -9.47
CA LEU A 99 2.28 -9.77 -9.04
C LEU A 99 1.08 -9.78 -8.10
N GLN A 100 0.07 -10.61 -8.34
CA GLN A 100 -1.05 -10.78 -7.42
C GLN A 100 -0.58 -11.21 -6.02
N ASN A 101 0.29 -12.22 -5.94
CA ASN A 101 0.88 -12.66 -4.66
C ASN A 101 1.71 -11.55 -4.00
N LYS A 102 2.44 -10.76 -4.80
CA LYS A 102 3.17 -9.59 -4.30
C LYS A 102 2.21 -8.55 -3.74
N PHE A 103 1.09 -8.26 -4.40
CA PHE A 103 0.10 -7.30 -3.90
C PHE A 103 -0.59 -7.80 -2.64
N GLU A 104 -0.91 -9.09 -2.55
CA GLU A 104 -1.51 -9.67 -1.34
C GLU A 104 -0.53 -9.64 -0.15
N SER A 105 0.74 -9.99 -0.36
CA SER A 105 1.76 -9.87 0.69
C SER A 105 2.04 -8.43 1.11
N LEU A 106 2.11 -7.49 0.15
CA LEU A 106 2.22 -6.06 0.44
C LEU A 106 1.02 -5.56 1.23
N TYR A 107 -0.20 -5.97 0.86
CA TYR A 107 -1.42 -5.59 1.57
C TYR A 107 -1.38 -6.07 3.03
N SER A 108 -1.06 -7.35 3.27
CA SER A 108 -0.94 -7.88 4.63
C SER A 108 0.16 -7.17 5.44
N ASN A 109 1.27 -6.82 4.79
CA ASN A 109 2.35 -6.08 5.43
C ASN A 109 1.90 -4.65 5.81
N ILE A 110 1.28 -3.91 4.89
CA ILE A 110 0.78 -2.56 5.14
C ILE A 110 -0.28 -2.57 6.24
N ALA A 111 -1.20 -3.54 6.24
CA ALA A 111 -2.19 -3.69 7.31
C ALA A 111 -1.53 -3.93 8.68
N GLY A 112 -0.47 -4.73 8.74
CA GLY A 112 0.32 -4.94 9.96
C GLY A 112 1.05 -3.68 10.44
N ILE A 113 1.63 -2.92 9.51
CA ILE A 113 2.25 -1.62 9.79
C ILE A 113 1.20 -0.63 10.30
N GLU A 114 0.01 -0.57 9.69
CA GLU A 114 -1.08 0.32 10.11
C GLU A 114 -1.51 0.03 11.56
N ILE A 115 -1.66 -1.23 11.93
CA ILE A 115 -1.99 -1.62 13.31
C ILE A 115 -0.87 -1.19 14.28
N SER A 116 0.39 -1.39 13.88
CA SER A 116 1.55 -1.03 14.68
C SER A 116 1.67 0.49 14.90
N ILE A 117 1.44 1.28 13.85
CA ILE A 117 1.46 2.75 13.91
C ILE A 117 0.30 3.26 14.76
N LYS A 118 -0.92 2.77 14.55
CA LYS A 118 -2.08 3.16 15.36
C LYS A 118 -1.89 2.81 16.84
N GLY A 119 -1.29 1.66 17.13
CA GLY A 119 -0.95 1.27 18.50
C GLY A 119 0.08 2.19 19.13
N ALA A 120 1.16 2.53 18.40
CA ALA A 120 2.16 3.48 18.87
C ALA A 120 1.57 4.89 19.08
N GLU A 121 0.72 5.36 18.16
CA GLU A 121 0.02 6.64 18.27
C GLU A 121 -0.90 6.66 19.50
N SER A 122 -1.67 5.58 19.76
CA SER A 122 -2.51 5.47 20.95
C SER A 122 -1.69 5.57 22.22
N ASN A 123 -0.57 4.83 22.31
CA ASN A 123 0.30 4.86 23.49
C ASN A 123 0.92 6.25 23.72
N LEU A 124 1.35 6.92 22.64
CA LEU A 124 1.88 8.29 22.72
C LEU A 124 0.80 9.26 23.22
N ARG A 125 -0.40 9.21 22.63
CA ARG A 125 -1.51 10.08 23.03
C ARG A 125 -1.96 9.82 24.47
N ASP A 126 -2.01 8.56 24.88
CA ASP A 126 -2.40 8.20 26.25
C ASP A 126 -1.34 8.65 27.28
N ALA A 127 -0.05 8.59 26.93
CA ALA A 127 1.03 9.12 27.78
C ALA A 127 0.96 10.65 27.92
N ASP A 128 0.68 11.37 26.83
CA ASP A 128 0.50 12.83 26.86
C ASP A 128 -0.72 13.22 27.69
N VAL A 129 -1.84 12.50 27.54
CA VAL A 129 -3.04 12.71 28.38
C VAL A 129 -2.75 12.42 29.86
N ALA A 130 -2.01 11.36 30.17
CA ALA A 130 -1.61 11.07 31.55
C ALA A 130 -0.75 12.20 32.16
N TYR A 131 0.18 12.77 31.38
CA TYR A 131 0.99 13.90 31.81
C TYR A 131 0.14 15.15 32.11
N GLU A 132 -0.77 15.52 31.21
CA GLU A 132 -1.69 16.65 31.42
C GLU A 132 -2.60 16.43 32.64
N MET A 133 -3.07 15.20 32.86
CA MET A 133 -3.86 14.84 34.04
C MET A 133 -3.05 14.93 35.34
N MET A 134 -1.75 14.57 35.32
CA MET A 134 -0.86 14.73 36.47
C MET A 134 -0.63 16.21 36.79
N GLU A 135 -0.41 17.05 35.77
CA GLU A 135 -0.23 18.49 36.00
C GLU A 135 -1.53 19.15 36.48
N LEU A 136 -2.69 18.75 35.94
CA LEU A 136 -4.00 19.17 36.44
C LEU A 136 -4.21 18.77 37.91
N ALA A 137 -3.88 17.52 38.27
CA ALA A 137 -3.96 17.05 39.64
C ALA A 137 -3.00 17.82 40.57
N ARG A 138 -1.76 18.07 40.13
CA ARG A 138 -0.79 18.89 40.86
C ARG A 138 -1.30 20.30 41.09
N ALA A 139 -1.89 20.92 40.06
CA ALA A 139 -2.47 22.25 40.15
C ALA A 139 -3.63 22.28 41.16
N ASN A 140 -4.53 21.29 41.14
CA ASN A 140 -5.63 21.18 42.10
C ASN A 140 -5.13 21.00 43.54
N ILE A 141 -4.13 20.15 43.77
CA ILE A 141 -3.49 19.98 45.09
C ILE A 141 -2.87 21.29 45.55
N LEU A 142 -2.22 22.03 44.65
CA LEU A 142 -1.61 23.32 44.99
C LEU A 142 -2.68 24.36 45.41
N VAL A 143 -3.83 24.37 44.75
CA VAL A 143 -4.96 25.25 45.08
C VAL A 143 -5.56 24.87 46.44
N GLU A 144 -5.76 23.58 46.71
CA GLU A 144 -6.27 23.10 48.00
C GLU A 144 -5.27 23.38 49.14
N ALA A 145 -3.99 23.12 48.92
CA ALA A 145 -2.91 23.46 49.85
C ALA A 145 -2.81 24.98 50.08
N GLY A 146 -2.97 25.80 49.03
CA GLY A 146 -3.01 27.25 49.12
C GLY A 146 -4.18 27.75 49.99
N ASN A 147 -5.37 27.19 49.81
CA ASN A 147 -6.52 27.48 50.65
C ASN A 147 -6.32 27.01 52.10
N ALA A 148 -5.78 25.82 52.33
CA ALA A 148 -5.48 25.32 53.67
C ALA A 148 -4.41 26.16 54.38
N MET A 149 -3.35 26.56 53.67
CA MET A 149 -2.33 27.49 54.19
C MET A 149 -2.90 28.87 54.48
N MET A 150 -3.84 29.36 53.66
CA MET A 150 -4.54 30.63 53.93
C MET A 150 -5.37 30.54 55.22
N VAL A 151 -6.10 29.44 55.43
CA VAL A 151 -6.86 29.19 56.67
C VAL A 151 -5.92 29.07 57.88
N GLN A 152 -4.82 28.32 57.76
CA GLN A 152 -3.86 28.14 58.83
C GLN A 152 -3.14 29.46 59.18
N SER A 153 -2.75 30.25 58.18
CA SER A 153 -2.14 31.58 58.37
C SER A 153 -3.11 32.60 58.95
N ASN A 154 -4.43 32.43 58.78
CA ASN A 154 -5.44 33.31 59.38
C ASN A 154 -5.79 32.89 60.82
N ASN A 155 -5.67 31.60 61.15
CA ASN A 155 -5.91 31.10 62.51
C ASN A 155 -4.72 31.34 63.46
N PHE A 156 -3.49 31.27 62.96
CA PHE A 156 -2.28 31.46 63.76
C PHE A 156 -2.21 32.84 64.47
N PRO A 157 -2.53 33.99 63.83
CA PRO A 157 -2.60 35.29 64.50
C PRO A 157 -3.70 35.37 65.56
N LYS A 158 -4.83 34.68 65.37
CA LYS A 158 -5.97 34.68 66.30
C LYS A 158 -5.67 33.89 67.58
N GLU A 159 -4.92 32.80 67.47
CA GLU A 159 -4.44 32.05 68.65
C GLU A 159 -3.45 32.88 69.46
N ILE A 160 -2.54 33.61 68.81
CA ILE A 160 -1.62 34.52 69.50
C ILE A 160 -2.38 35.66 70.19
N LEU A 161 -3.40 36.24 69.55
CA LEU A 161 -4.25 37.26 70.17
C LEU A 161 -4.99 36.73 71.42
N ARG A 162 -5.48 35.49 71.38
CA ARG A 162 -6.07 34.83 72.56
C ARG A 162 -5.07 34.62 73.71
N ILE A 163 -3.81 34.30 73.40
CA ILE A 163 -2.76 34.18 74.42
C ILE A 163 -2.41 35.56 74.98
N LEU A 164 -2.37 36.61 74.16
CA LEU A 164 -2.10 37.97 74.60
C LEU A 164 -3.27 38.59 75.40
N GLU A 165 -4.52 38.23 75.12
CA GLU A 165 -5.69 38.63 75.91
C GLU A 165 -5.75 37.95 77.29
N ASN A 166 -5.33 36.68 77.39
CA ASN A 166 -5.28 35.94 78.65
C ASN A 166 -4.04 36.23 79.53
N VAL A 167 -3.11 37.08 79.07
CA VAL A 167 -1.89 37.48 79.80
C VAL A 167 -2.01 38.90 80.39
N LYS A 168 -3.23 39.37 80.65
CA LYS A 168 -3.51 40.52 81.54
C LYS A 168 -4.28 40.07 82.77
#